data_AF-A0A7W9T3T3-F1
#
_entry.id   AF-A0A7W9T3T3-F1
#
_cell.length_a   1.000
_cell.length_b   1.000
_cell.length_c   1.000
_cell.angle_alpha   90.00
_cell.angle_beta   90.00
_cell.angle_gamma   90.00
#
_symmetry.space_group_name_H-M   'P 1'
#
loop_
_entity.id
_entity.type
_entity.pdbx_description
1 polymer ?
#
loop_
_entity_poly.entity_id
_entity_poly.type
_entity_poly.pdbx_seq_one_letter_code
_entity_poly.pdbx_strand_id
1 'polypeptide(L)'
;MKRFWDPGISRTLLFVAGVVTFVIASYQTLVTGNMEGLYQNYWLFMLSFGAIIWLRYLRQQDKIAAAEAEAARKAAEAAARKQPKKKR
;
A
#
# COMPACT_ATOMS: atom_id res chain seq x y z
N MET A 1 -22.75 -1.07 -5.22
CA MET A 1 -22.53 0.39 -5.17
C MET A 1 -21.30 0.72 -6.01
N LYS A 2 -21.36 1.70 -6.92
CA LYS A 2 -20.18 2.19 -7.65
C LYS A 2 -19.14 2.62 -6.59
N ARG A 3 -17.93 2.05 -6.62
CA ARG A 3 -16.83 2.54 -5.80
C ARG A 3 -16.58 3.99 -6.23
N PHE A 4 -17.00 4.95 -5.41
CA PHE A 4 -16.70 6.37 -5.60
C PHE A 4 -15.19 6.65 -5.57
N TRP A 5 -14.43 5.71 -4.98
CA TRP A 5 -13.01 5.88 -4.68
C TRP A 5 -12.18 4.71 -5.19
N ASP A 6 -11.14 5.00 -5.96
CA ASP A 6 -10.17 4.01 -6.43
C ASP A 6 -9.08 3.78 -5.36
N PRO A 7 -8.89 2.55 -4.88
CA PRO A 7 -7.76 2.20 -4.01
C PRO A 7 -6.40 2.67 -4.54
N GLY A 8 -6.22 2.73 -5.87
CA GLY A 8 -5.02 3.28 -6.51
C GLY A 8 -4.77 4.75 -6.17
N ILE A 9 -5.82 5.57 -6.25
CA ILE A 9 -5.75 7.01 -5.91
C ILE A 9 -5.41 7.18 -4.42
N SER A 10 -6.04 6.42 -3.52
CA SER A 10 -5.70 6.46 -2.08
C SER A 10 -4.22 6.22 -1.83
N ARG A 11 -3.63 5.23 -2.52
CA ARG A 11 -2.24 4.83 -2.34
C ARG A 11 -1.28 5.87 -2.86
N THR A 12 -1.61 6.51 -3.99
CA THR A 12 -0.83 7.64 -4.51
C THR A 12 -0.87 8.81 -3.53
N LEU A 13 -2.05 9.17 -3.02
CA LEU A 13 -2.17 10.24 -2.02
C LEU A 13 -1.40 9.92 -0.74
N LEU A 14 -1.47 8.67 -0.27
CA LEU A 14 -0.72 8.21 0.91
C LEU A 14 0.80 8.29 0.69
N PHE A 15 1.27 7.90 -0.50
CA PHE A 15 2.68 8.04 -0.87
C PHE A 15 3.12 9.51 -0.90
N VAL A 16 2.36 10.36 -1.59
CA VAL A 16 2.64 11.80 -1.68
C VAL A 16 2.65 12.43 -0.29
N ALA A 17 1.65 12.14 0.54
CA ALA A 17 1.59 12.63 1.92
C ALA A 17 2.83 12.20 2.73
N GLY A 18 3.24 10.93 2.62
CA GLY A 18 4.43 10.43 3.29
C GLY A 18 5.72 11.14 2.85
N VAL A 19 5.89 11.39 1.55
CA VAL A 19 7.07 12.08 1.02
C VAL A 19 7.08 13.57 1.39
N VAL A 20 5.95 14.26 1.22
CA VAL A 20 5.84 15.69 1.50
C VAL A 20 6.07 15.97 2.98
N THR A 21 5.46 15.17 3.87
CA THR A 21 5.67 15.31 5.32
C THR A 21 7.12 15.05 5.71
N PHE A 22 7.81 14.10 5.07
CA PHE A 22 9.24 13.87 5.28
C PHE A 22 10.07 15.10 4.93
N VAL A 23 9.85 15.68 3.74
CA VAL A 23 10.60 16.84 3.26
C VAL A 23 10.39 18.05 4.18
N ILE A 24 9.14 18.30 4.59
CA ILE A 24 8.81 19.38 5.54
C ILE A 24 9.52 19.13 6.88
N ALA A 25 9.46 17.91 7.41
CA ALA A 25 10.12 17.56 8.67
C ALA A 25 11.63 17.77 8.59
N SER A 26 12.29 17.26 7.55
CA SER A 26 13.73 17.42 7.34
C SER A 26 14.14 18.88 7.24
N TYR A 27 13.40 19.69 6.46
CA TYR A 27 13.69 21.11 6.34
C TYR A 27 13.56 21.83 7.68
N GLN A 28 12.45 21.64 8.40
CA GLN A 28 12.24 22.29 9.70
C GLN A 28 13.27 21.83 10.74
N THR A 29 13.64 20.55 10.75
CA THR A 29 14.68 20.03 11.63
C THR A 29 16.04 20.70 11.38
N LEU A 30 16.43 20.90 10.11
CA LEU A 30 17.70 21.53 9.76
C LEU A 30 17.72 23.02 10.14
N VAL A 31 16.62 23.74 9.91
CA VAL A 31 16.52 25.18 10.19
C VAL A 31 16.49 25.45 11.70
N THR A 32 15.86 24.58 12.50
CA THR A 32 15.70 24.76 13.96
C THR A 32 16.84 24.14 14.78
N GLY A 33 18.02 23.91 14.18
CA GLY A 33 19.20 23.49 14.95
C GLY A 33 19.30 21.98 15.23
N ASN A 34 18.96 21.14 14.25
CA ASN A 34 19.14 19.68 14.24
C ASN A 34 18.49 18.95 15.42
N MET A 35 19.12 18.86 16.58
CA MET A 35 18.60 18.06 17.71
C MET A 35 17.30 18.64 18.27
N GLU A 36 17.24 19.95 18.50
CA GLU A 36 16.02 20.61 18.97
C GLU A 36 14.92 20.54 17.89
N GLY A 37 15.29 20.86 16.65
CA GLY A 37 14.40 20.71 15.49
C GLY A 37 13.93 19.27 15.26
N LEU A 38 14.69 18.25 15.65
CA LEU A 38 14.28 16.85 15.52
C LEU A 38 13.21 16.52 16.55
N TYR A 39 13.37 16.94 17.80
CA TYR A 39 12.36 16.72 18.84
C TYR A 39 11.05 17.43 18.53
N GLN A 40 11.11 18.68 18.08
CA GLN A 40 9.92 19.46 17.73
C GLN A 40 9.17 18.88 16.52
N ASN A 41 9.89 18.33 15.54
CA ASN A 41 9.32 17.81 14.30
C ASN A 41 9.19 16.28 14.26
N TYR A 42 9.46 15.61 15.38
CA TYR A 42 9.44 14.15 15.48
C TYR A 42 8.10 13.54 15.01
N TRP A 43 7.00 14.20 15.33
CA TRP A 43 5.65 13.76 14.93
C TRP A 43 5.45 13.78 13.40
N LEU A 44 6.07 14.72 12.67
CA LEU A 44 6.03 14.74 11.20
C LEU A 44 6.77 13.54 10.62
N PHE A 45 7.91 13.17 11.20
CA PHE A 45 8.60 11.95 10.82
C PHE A 45 7.76 10.71 11.12
N MET A 46 7.08 10.64 12.26
CA MET A 46 6.16 9.54 12.57
C MET A 46 5.03 9.43 11.55
N LEU A 47 4.42 10.56 11.15
CA LEU A 47 3.38 10.57 10.13
C LEU A 47 3.90 10.12 8.77
N SER A 48 5.08 10.60 8.38
CA SER A 48 5.73 10.18 7.14
C SER A 48 5.98 8.67 7.11
N PHE A 49 6.70 8.16 8.10
CA PHE A 49 7.02 6.74 8.17
C PHE A 49 5.75 5.90 8.33
N GLY A 50 4.78 6.36 9.10
CA GLY A 50 3.47 5.73 9.23
C GLY A 50 2.76 5.58 7.89
N ALA A 51 2.73 6.63 7.08
CA ALA A 51 2.15 6.60 5.73
C ALA A 51 2.87 5.59 4.81
N ILE A 52 4.21 5.56 4.84
CA ILE A 52 5.00 4.63 4.02
C ILE A 52 4.83 3.17 4.48
N ILE A 53 4.85 2.92 5.79
CA ILE A 53 4.62 1.59 6.37
C ILE A 53 3.22 1.11 6.01
N TRP A 54 2.20 1.97 6.15
CA TRP A 54 0.83 1.66 5.78
C TRP A 54 0.69 1.36 4.28
N LEU A 55 1.34 2.16 3.43
CA LEU A 55 1.36 1.91 1.99
C LEU A 55 1.95 0.54 1.65
N ARG A 56 3.06 0.19 2.31
CA ARG A 56 3.74 -1.09 2.13
C ARG A 56 2.84 -2.25 2.57
N TYR A 57 2.15 -2.10 3.70
CA TYR A 57 1.18 -3.07 4.18
C TYR A 57 0.04 -3.30 3.17
N LEU A 58 -0.56 -2.23 2.64
CA LEU A 58 -1.63 -2.35 1.64
C LEU A 58 -1.15 -3.04 0.35
N ARG A 59 0.07 -2.74 -0.11
CA ARG A 59 0.66 -3.41 -1.27
C ARG A 59 0.95 -4.89 -1.01
N GLN A 60 1.28 -5.26 0.21
CA GLN A 60 1.47 -6.66 0.59
C GLN A 60 0.14 -7.42 0.56
N GLN A 61 -0.94 -6.82 1.08
CA GLN A 61 -2.29 -7.37 1.01
C GLN A 61 -2.72 -7.63 -0.43
N ASP A 62 -2.46 -6.70 -1.36
CA ASP A 62 -2.78 -6.89 -2.78
C ASP A 62 -2.04 -8.08 -3.39
N LYS A 63 -0.77 -8.27 -3.04
CA LYS A 63 0.03 -9.39 -3.53
C LYS A 63 -0.53 -10.73 -3.06
N ILE A 64 -0.97 -10.78 -1.80
CA ILE A 64 -1.61 -11.97 -1.23
C ILE A 64 -2.92 -12.26 -1.97
N ALA A 65 -3.78 -11.25 -2.10
CA ALA A 65 -5.05 -11.40 -2.81
C ALA A 65 -4.87 -11.81 -4.28
N ALA A 66 -3.84 -11.28 -4.96
CA ALA A 66 -3.51 -11.66 -6.33
C ALA A 66 -3.05 -13.13 -6.43
N ALA A 67 -2.21 -13.59 -5.49
CA ALA A 67 -1.75 -14.97 -5.44
C ALA A 67 -2.89 -15.96 -5.18
N GLU A 68 -3.81 -15.62 -4.26
CA GLU A 68 -5.01 -16.42 -3.99
C GLU A 68 -5.93 -16.50 -5.21
N ALA A 69 -6.16 -15.37 -5.90
CA ALA A 69 -6.95 -15.34 -7.12
C ALA A 69 -6.33 -16.19 -8.24
N GLU A 70 -5.01 -16.18 -8.38
CA GLU A 70 -4.30 -17.02 -9.36
C GLU A 70 -4.41 -18.51 -9.01
N ALA A 71 -4.27 -18.88 -7.72
CA ALA A 71 -4.44 -20.25 -7.25
C ALA A 71 -5.87 -20.77 -7.51
N ALA A 72 -6.89 -19.94 -7.24
CA ALA A 72 -8.28 -20.26 -7.50
C ALA A 72 -8.56 -20.47 -8.99
N ARG A 73 -7.98 -19.64 -9.87
CA ARG A 73 -8.09 -19.81 -11.34
C ARG A 73 -7.47 -21.12 -11.80
N LYS A 74 -6.26 -21.44 -11.34
CA LYS A 74 -5.59 -22.72 -11.68
C LYS A 74 -6.37 -23.93 -11.18
N ALA A 75 -6.96 -23.85 -9.98
CA ALA A 75 -7.81 -24.91 -9.43
C ALA A 75 -9.09 -25.11 -10.26
N ALA A 76 -9.74 -24.02 -10.68
CA ALA A 76 -10.94 -24.06 -11.52
C ALA A 76 -10.63 -24.65 -12.92
N GLU A 77 -9.51 -24.27 -13.53
CA GLU A 77 -9.06 -24.84 -14.80
C GLU A 77 -8.72 -26.33 -14.70
N ALA A 78 -8.07 -26.75 -13.60
CA ALA A 78 -7.79 -28.15 -13.34
C ALA A 78 -9.07 -28.96 -13.11
N ALA A 79 -10.07 -28.40 -12.41
CA ALA A 79 -11.37 -29.03 -12.23
C ALA A 79 -12.16 -29.14 -13.54
N ALA A 80 -12.12 -28.10 -14.39
CA ALA A 80 -12.75 -28.12 -15.71
C ALA A 80 -12.13 -29.17 -16.65
N ARG A 81 -10.80 -29.37 -16.60
CA ARG A 81 -10.10 -30.40 -17.38
C ARG A 81 -10.42 -31.83 -16.94
N LYS A 82 -10.83 -32.04 -15.69
CA LYS A 82 -11.17 -33.35 -15.13
C LYS A 82 -12.62 -33.78 -15.38
N GLN A 83 -13.49 -32.91 -15.91
CA GLN A 83 -14.85 -33.33 -16.28
C GLN A 83 -14.80 -34.18 -17.56
N PRO A 84 -15.20 -35.47 -17.52
CA PRO A 84 -15.21 -36.29 -18.72
C PRO A 84 -16.28 -35.75 -19.68
N LYS A 85 -15.90 -35.55 -20.96
CA LYS A 85 -16.85 -35.32 -22.05
C LYS A 85 -17.93 -36.40 -21.95
N LYS A 86 -19.15 -36.02 -21.57
CA LYS A 86 -20.32 -36.88 -21.61
C LYS A 86 -20.48 -37.30 -23.08
N LYS A 87 -20.04 -38.52 -23.41
CA LYS A 87 -20.19 -39.11 -24.74
C LYS A 87 -21.69 -39.17 -25.02
N ARG A 88 -22.10 -38.44 -26.04
CA ARG A 88 -23.43 -38.47 -26.63
C ARG A 88 -23.50 -39.63 -27.61
#